data_AF-A0A0A9XF19-F1
#
_entry.id   AF-A0A0A9XF19-F1
#
_cell.length_a   1.000
_cell.length_b   1.000
_cell.length_c   1.000
_cell.angle_alpha   90.00
_cell.angle_beta   90.00
_cell.angle_gamma   90.00
#
_symmetry.space_group_name_H-M   'P 1'
#
loop_
_entity.id
_entity.type
_entity.pdbx_description
1 polymer ?
#
loop_
_entity_poly.entity_id
_entity_poly.type
_entity_poly.pdbx_seq_one_letter_code
_entity_poly.pdbx_strand_id
1 'polypeptide(L)'
;WIIDEEVIYYYLTKVGDETFKMVVDYFRPTMVTDKPYNELIGVINKFYNKKYTVTTDRVTFALRKRSEDEEVSKFINDLRALAGKCQFGTSLEERVRDQIIVGINDSMR
;
A
#
# COMPACT_ATOMS: atom_id res chain seq x y z
N TRP A 1 26.34 -11.71 17.16
CA TRP A 1 25.51 -10.50 17.19
C TRP A 1 24.25 -10.81 17.98
N ILE A 2 24.35 -10.73 19.31
CA ILE A 2 23.19 -10.78 20.20
C ILE A 2 22.65 -9.35 20.16
N ILE A 3 21.49 -9.13 19.54
CA ILE A 3 20.78 -7.87 19.70
C ILE A 3 20.07 -8.00 21.04
N ASP A 4 20.48 -7.18 22.00
CA ASP A 4 20.01 -7.21 23.38
C ASP A 4 18.49 -7.08 23.46
N GLU A 5 17.89 -7.86 24.34
CA GLU A 5 16.48 -7.83 24.74
C GLU A 5 16.00 -6.38 25.02
N GLU A 6 16.90 -5.51 25.48
CA GLU A 6 16.69 -4.07 25.67
C GLU A 6 16.24 -3.34 24.41
N VAL A 7 16.76 -3.71 23.23
CA VAL A 7 16.38 -3.09 21.96
C VAL A 7 14.94 -3.47 21.61
N ILE A 8 14.56 -4.73 21.78
CA ILE A 8 13.19 -5.19 21.55
C ILE A 8 12.23 -4.44 22.49
N TYR A 9 12.59 -4.35 23.77
CA TYR A 9 11.78 -3.66 24.77
C TYR A 9 11.63 -2.18 24.44
N TYR A 10 12.72 -1.49 24.12
CA TYR A 10 12.71 -0.09 23.70
C TYR A 10 11.78 0.11 22.50
N TYR A 11 11.90 -0.71 21.45
CA TYR A 11 11.03 -0.60 20.28
C TYR A 11 9.55 -0.83 20.61
N LEU A 12 9.23 -1.84 21.42
CA LEU A 12 7.86 -2.13 21.85
C LEU A 12 7.25 -0.97 22.65
N THR A 13 8.05 -0.21 23.40
CA THR A 13 7.56 1.00 24.09
C THR A 13 7.31 2.20 23.16
N LYS A 14 7.87 2.19 21.94
CA LYS A 14 7.73 3.30 20.97
C LYS A 14 6.65 3.06 19.93
N VAL A 15 6.20 1.81 19.75
CA VAL A 15 5.08 1.52 18.85
C VAL A 15 3.75 1.83 19.55
N GLY A 16 2.76 2.28 18.78
CA GLY A 16 1.42 2.52 19.33
C GLY A 16 0.66 1.23 19.67
N ASP A 17 -0.39 1.36 20.49
CA ASP A 17 -1.17 0.25 21.07
C ASP A 17 -1.63 -0.80 20.04
N GLU A 18 -2.11 -0.34 18.88
CA GLU A 18 -2.58 -1.23 17.81
C GLU A 18 -1.44 -2.13 17.28
N THR A 19 -0.26 -1.56 17.10
CA THR A 19 0.92 -2.29 16.61
C THR A 19 1.45 -3.23 17.66
N PHE A 20 1.52 -2.77 18.91
CA PHE A 20 1.94 -3.60 20.04
C PHE A 20 1.05 -4.83 20.15
N LYS A 21 -0.28 -4.64 20.17
CA LYS A 21 -1.25 -5.73 20.21
C LYS A 21 -1.09 -6.69 19.04
N MET A 22 -0.97 -6.17 17.82
CA MET A 22 -0.80 -6.98 16.61
C MET A 22 0.46 -7.85 16.66
N VAL A 23 1.59 -7.28 17.08
CA VAL A 23 2.85 -8.02 17.21
C VAL A 23 2.71 -9.12 18.27
N VAL A 24 2.16 -8.80 19.44
CA VAL A 24 1.94 -9.78 20.51
C VAL A 24 1.01 -10.90 20.06
N ASP A 25 -0.09 -10.58 19.39
CA ASP A 25 -1.03 -11.57 18.87
C ASP A 25 -0.39 -12.47 17.80
N TYR A 26 0.50 -11.92 16.95
CA TYR A 26 1.20 -12.67 15.91
C TYR A 26 2.13 -13.75 16.47
N PHE A 27 2.81 -13.49 17.58
CA PHE A 27 3.80 -14.40 18.14
C PHE A 27 3.23 -15.41 19.14
N ARG A 28 1.93 -15.36 19.45
CA ARG A 28 1.30 -16.37 20.32
C ARG A 28 1.50 -17.80 19.76
N PRO A 29 1.79 -18.79 20.62
CA PRO A 29 1.82 -18.74 22.08
C PRO A 29 3.16 -18.29 22.70
N THR A 30 4.17 -17.95 21.90
CA THR A 30 5.51 -17.55 22.36
C THR A 30 5.59 -16.06 22.71
N MET A 31 6.52 -15.67 23.59
CA MET A 31 6.71 -14.26 23.94
C MET A 31 7.45 -13.52 22.82
N VAL A 32 7.06 -12.27 22.56
CA VAL A 32 7.69 -11.41 21.54
C VAL A 32 9.15 -11.12 21.89
N THR A 33 9.46 -11.02 23.18
CA THR A 33 10.81 -10.80 23.71
C THR A 33 11.77 -11.96 23.43
N ASP A 34 11.25 -13.17 23.23
CA ASP A 34 12.05 -14.35 22.90
C ASP A 34 12.40 -14.43 21.40
N LYS A 35 11.92 -13.48 20.59
CA LYS A 35 12.09 -13.48 19.14
C LYS A 35 13.22 -12.57 18.72
N PRO A 36 13.96 -12.92 17.66
CA PRO A 36 15.02 -12.06 17.18
C PRO A 36 14.43 -10.78 16.58
N TYR A 37 15.14 -9.67 16.78
CA TYR A 37 14.71 -8.33 16.35
C TYR A 37 14.34 -8.25 14.86
N ASN A 38 15.03 -9.00 13.99
CA ASN A 38 14.72 -9.06 12.56
C ASN A 38 13.33 -9.64 12.26
N GLU A 39 12.87 -10.65 13.03
CA GLU A 39 11.53 -11.20 12.91
C GLU A 39 10.48 -10.18 13.36
N LEU A 40 10.73 -9.47 14.47
CA LEU A 40 9.87 -8.39 14.97
C LEU A 40 9.67 -7.31 13.90
N ILE A 41 10.75 -6.79 13.34
CA ILE A 41 10.71 -5.79 12.27
C ILE A 41 10.03 -6.35 11.01
N GLY A 42 10.25 -7.63 10.68
CA GLY A 42 9.57 -8.30 9.56
C GLY A 42 8.04 -8.31 9.72
N VAL A 43 7.54 -8.60 10.92
CA VAL A 43 6.10 -8.61 11.23
C VAL A 43 5.50 -7.21 11.19
N ILE A 44 6.18 -6.24 11.80
CA ILE A 44 5.76 -4.84 11.78
C ILE A 44 5.71 -4.33 10.34
N ASN A 45 6.78 -4.55 9.57
CA ASN A 45 6.81 -4.19 8.14
C ASN A 45 5.71 -4.89 7.37
N LYS A 46 5.44 -6.18 7.61
CA LYS A 46 4.34 -6.89 6.95
C LYS A 46 2.98 -6.25 7.26
N PHE A 47 2.75 -5.80 8.49
CA PHE A 47 1.50 -5.14 8.88
C PHE A 47 1.34 -3.77 8.20
N TYR A 48 2.39 -2.95 8.20
CA TYR A 48 2.35 -1.60 7.63
C TYR A 48 2.46 -1.59 6.10
N ASN A 49 3.24 -2.50 5.52
CA ASN A 49 3.35 -2.65 4.06
C ASN A 49 2.09 -3.27 3.45
N LYS A 50 1.23 -3.92 4.23
CA LYS A 50 -0.03 -4.51 3.75
C LYS A 50 -1.05 -3.48 3.26
N LYS A 51 -0.85 -2.17 3.51
CA LYS A 51 -1.84 -1.14 3.13
C LYS A 51 -1.77 -0.62 1.69
N TYR A 52 -0.71 -0.95 0.93
CA TYR A 52 -0.66 -0.70 -0.52
C TYR A 52 -0.55 -2.03 -1.26
N THR A 53 -1.70 -2.70 -1.39
CA THR A 53 -1.79 -3.88 -2.26
C THR A 53 -2.07 -3.43 -3.68
N VAL A 54 -1.67 -4.25 -4.65
CA VAL A 54 -2.07 -4.10 -6.07
C VAL A 54 -3.57 -3.88 -6.21
N THR A 55 -4.38 -4.47 -5.32
CA THR A 55 -5.83 -4.26 -5.28
C THR A 55 -6.19 -2.81 -4.96
N THR A 56 -5.56 -2.19 -3.95
CA THR A 56 -5.77 -0.78 -3.61
C THR A 56 -5.37 0.14 -4.75
N ASP A 57 -4.24 -0.15 -5.42
CA ASP A 57 -3.79 0.61 -6.58
C ASP A 57 -4.80 0.51 -7.74
N ARG A 58 -5.31 -0.70 -7.99
CA ARG A 58 -6.35 -0.95 -9.01
C ARG A 58 -7.66 -0.23 -8.71
N VAL A 59 -8.09 -0.20 -7.45
CA VAL A 59 -9.27 0.56 -7.03
C VAL A 59 -9.03 2.06 -7.26
N THR A 60 -7.86 2.58 -6.88
CA THR A 60 -7.51 3.99 -7.10
C THR A 60 -7.51 4.35 -8.59
N PHE A 61 -6.97 3.47 -9.44
CA PHE A 61 -7.01 3.60 -10.89
C PHE A 61 -8.44 3.59 -11.43
N ALA A 62 -9.27 2.63 -11.01
CA ALA A 62 -10.64 2.48 -11.49
C ALA A 62 -11.57 3.63 -11.06
N LEU A 63 -11.30 4.25 -9.91
CA LEU A 63 -12.04 5.41 -9.42
C LEU A 63 -11.57 6.74 -10.02
N ARG A 64 -10.43 6.76 -10.72
CA ARG A 64 -9.89 7.99 -11.30
C ARG A 64 -10.78 8.48 -12.46
N LYS A 65 -11.34 9.67 -12.27
CA LYS A 65 -12.07 10.45 -13.28
C LYS A 65 -11.48 11.84 -13.42
N ARG A 66 -11.56 12.44 -14.60
CA ARG A 66 -11.12 13.81 -14.86
C ARG A 66 -11.97 14.79 -14.04
N SER A 67 -11.37 15.85 -13.50
CA SER A 67 -12.16 16.98 -12.97
C SER A 67 -12.61 17.89 -14.11
N GLU A 68 -13.69 18.66 -13.97
CA GLU A 68 -14.12 19.60 -15.02
C GLU A 68 -13.01 20.60 -15.38
N ASP A 69 -12.32 21.11 -14.36
CA ASP A 69 -11.23 22.08 -14.47
C ASP A 69 -9.85 21.45 -14.80
N GLU A 70 -9.80 20.13 -15.00
CA GLU A 70 -8.56 19.43 -15.25
C GLU A 70 -8.29 19.29 -16.75
N GLU A 71 -7.09 19.71 -17.19
CA GLU A 71 -6.64 19.48 -18.55
C GLU A 71 -6.61 17.98 -18.89
N VAL A 72 -7.13 17.62 -20.06
CA VAL A 72 -7.18 16.22 -20.53
C VAL A 72 -5.80 15.56 -20.54
N SER A 73 -4.76 16.29 -20.94
CA SER A 73 -3.38 15.76 -20.97
C SER A 73 -2.87 15.40 -19.57
N LYS A 74 -3.17 16.23 -18.56
CA LYS A 74 -2.84 16.01 -17.16
C LYS A 74 -3.56 14.78 -16.61
N PHE A 75 -4.86 14.66 -16.88
CA PHE A 75 -5.63 13.48 -16.51
C PHE A 75 -5.02 12.19 -17.05
N ILE A 76 -4.68 12.17 -18.34
CA ILE A 76 -4.09 10.99 -19.00
C ILE A 76 -2.72 10.65 -18.40
N ASN A 77 -1.88 11.66 -18.11
CA ASN A 77 -0.56 11.44 -17.50
C ASN A 77 -0.68 10.86 -16.09
N ASP A 78 -1.55 11.43 -15.25
CA ASP A 78 -1.81 10.94 -13.89
C ASP A 78 -2.41 9.53 -13.91
N LEU A 79 -3.32 9.25 -14.85
CA LEU A 79 -3.92 7.94 -15.02
C LEU A 79 -2.88 6.88 -15.40
N ARG A 80 -1.94 7.20 -16.30
CA ARG A 80 -0.81 6.32 -16.62
C ARG A 80 0.11 6.09 -15.43
N ALA A 81 0.37 7.12 -14.62
CA ALA A 81 1.17 6.99 -13.41
C ALA A 81 0.51 6.05 -12.38
N LEU A 82 -0.82 6.10 -12.23
CA LEU A 82 -1.57 5.15 -11.39
C LEU A 82 -1.52 3.73 -11.94
N ALA A 83 -1.67 3.57 -13.26
CA ALA A 83 -1.65 2.27 -13.92
C ALA A 83 -0.30 1.53 -13.73
N GLY A 84 0.81 2.27 -13.64
CA GLY A 84 2.14 1.71 -13.38
C GLY A 84 2.27 0.94 -12.05
N LYS A 85 1.42 1.25 -11.06
CA LYS A 85 1.40 0.56 -9.76
C LYS A 85 0.48 -0.67 -9.75
N CYS A 86 -0.42 -0.76 -10.72
CA CYS A 86 -1.50 -1.76 -10.74
C CYS A 86 -1.09 -3.16 -11.21
N GLN A 87 0.17 -3.35 -11.62
CA GLN A 87 0.70 -4.62 -12.14
C GLN A 87 -0.23 -5.23 -13.22
N PHE A 88 -0.66 -4.44 -14.19
CA PHE A 88 -1.55 -4.91 -15.27
C PHE A 88 -0.84 -5.81 -16.31
N GLY A 89 0.49 -5.85 -16.29
CA GLY A 89 1.28 -6.65 -17.23
C GLY A 89 0.95 -6.29 -18.68
N THR A 90 0.70 -7.31 -19.50
CA THR A 90 0.38 -7.15 -20.93
C THR A 90 -0.93 -6.41 -21.20
N SER A 91 -1.83 -6.33 -20.22
CA SER A 91 -3.12 -5.62 -20.34
C SER A 91 -3.05 -4.13 -20.02
N LEU A 92 -1.86 -3.58 -19.71
CA LEU A 92 -1.70 -2.19 -19.27
C LEU A 92 -2.34 -1.18 -20.24
N GLU A 93 -2.00 -1.26 -21.52
CA GLU A 93 -2.48 -0.32 -22.54
C GLU A 93 -4.00 -0.40 -22.77
N GLU A 94 -4.54 -1.62 -22.73
CA GLU A 94 -5.99 -1.86 -22.82
C GLU A 94 -6.73 -1.20 -21.66
N ARG A 95 -6.26 -1.44 -20.42
CA ARG A 95 -6.88 -0.89 -19.21
C ARG A 95 -6.82 0.63 -19.16
N VAL A 96 -5.68 1.22 -19.54
CA VAL A 96 -5.55 2.68 -19.61
C VAL A 96 -6.52 3.25 -20.63
N ARG A 97 -6.65 2.66 -21.82
CA ARG A 97 -7.60 3.10 -22.85
C ARG A 97 -9.04 3.06 -22.34
N ASP A 98 -9.46 1.93 -21.76
CA ASP A 98 -10.82 1.77 -21.26
C ASP A 98 -11.13 2.79 -20.16
N GLN A 99 -10.19 3.01 -19.24
CA GLN A 99 -10.38 3.97 -18.16
C GLN A 99 -10.37 5.42 -18.64
N ILE A 100 -9.67 5.75 -19.74
CA ILE A 100 -9.80 7.07 -20.37
C ILE A 100 -11.24 7.28 -20.83
N ILE A 101 -11.84 6.30 -21.50
CA ILE A 101 -13.22 6.40 -22.01
C ILE A 101 -14.22 6.54 -20.86
N VAL A 102 -14.05 5.75 -19.80
CA VAL A 102 -14.94 5.77 -18.63
C VAL A 102 -14.76 7.02 -17.77
N GLY A 103 -13.53 7.51 -17.66
CA GLY A 103 -13.13 8.55 -16.71
C GLY A 103 -13.07 9.95 -17.28
N ILE A 104 -13.15 10.13 -18.60
CA ILE A 104 -13.19 11.47 -19.20
C ILE A 104 -14.58 12.08 -19.03
N ASN A 105 -14.66 13.25 -18.39
CA ASN A 105 -15.93 13.98 -18.31
C ASN A 105 -16.38 14.37 -19.73
N ASP A 106 -17.68 14.22 -19.99
CA ASP A 106 -18.36 14.36 -21.29
C ASP A 106 -18.37 15.82 -21.78
N SER A 107 -17.20 16.38 -22.07
CA SER A 107 -17.06 17.65 -22.80
C SER A 107 -16.78 17.43 -24.29
N MET A 108 -16.97 16.20 -24.78
CA MET A 108 -16.92 15.82 -26.20
C MET A 108 -18.32 15.48 -26.75
N ARG A 109 -19.37 15.99 -26.10
CA ARG A 109 -20.71 16.15 -26.66
C ARG A 109 -21.06 17.61 -26.79
#